data_AF-A0A8I3MZ90-F1
#
_entry.id   AF-A0A8I3MZ90-F1
#
_cell.length_a   1.000
_cell.length_b   1.000
_cell.length_c   1.000
_cell.angle_alpha   90.00
_cell.angle_beta   90.00
_cell.angle_gamma   90.00
#
_symmetry.space_group_name_H-M   'P 1'
#
loop_
_entity.id
_entity.type
_entity.pdbx_description
1 polymer ?
#
loop_
_entity_poly.entity_id
_entity_poly.type
_entity_poly.pdbx_seq_one_letter_code
_entity_poly.pdbx_strand_id
1 'polypeptide(L)'
;METWSVDEVCSWLLEENLGELVRRFQEEEVSGAALLALNDCMVQQLVKKIGYQSVLMDLIKKHKQKSQRVWPPGSPRDTVPAARAGAAPRDRDGQAPRPAGCGRQTPPLYPAANLDHGPIDRKVLKQRRNVKHVLARNKALQWTKSYVLPEFPYNVKCMLTEHKCPDHSLRIRIIEFLQADMTKYLEGSLYPSTQQYNDVVNALLQAYPFLDEDSCGFFLWKRALKDRFKYVRRPIEDDEQVMRNKCKFGHRRGKKSRTDTSFDKVKIVRIKEETVCLDSEADEHINWFQQEYMKTEKDWREIDKRRSQTLEIRRKLIGSRAPLKDILKMFPFLKCPYQMFREFLLTRTDIYKKTKHILESYSEKILTSFSVVDNPISIALQEKMKQHTDEDMLKHMKMTATCLLLPDVFGDDPSLFVIVNEKVQVSTPVLEVKNPFNIDVCEFSLYLEKEKLTKVDDCVTALAALIAAFHVFGVECPRRLSQTLNFLETLIFDIHRPYFPSTKEKIKAIGFQHPVT
;
A
#
# COMPACT_ATOMS: atom_id res chain seq x y z
N MET A 1 -13.46 22.21 34.49
CA MET A 1 -12.33 21.61 33.77
C MET A 1 -11.10 22.46 33.90
N GLU A 2 -11.16 23.79 33.76
CA GLU A 2 -9.97 24.65 33.92
C GLU A 2 -9.31 24.59 35.31
N THR A 3 -10.09 24.40 36.38
CA THR A 3 -9.60 24.29 37.77
C THR A 3 -9.28 22.86 38.20
N TRP A 4 -9.28 21.88 37.28
CA TRP A 4 -9.08 20.48 37.65
C TRP A 4 -7.62 20.17 37.96
N SER A 5 -7.41 19.43 39.04
CA SER A 5 -6.15 18.77 39.38
C SER A 5 -5.81 17.64 38.40
N VAL A 6 -4.56 17.18 38.43
CA VAL A 6 -4.09 16.07 37.57
C VAL A 6 -4.89 14.78 37.83
N ASP A 7 -5.25 14.51 39.08
CA ASP A 7 -6.03 13.32 39.46
C ASP A 7 -7.47 13.37 38.96
N GLU A 8 -8.07 14.57 38.92
CA GLU A 8 -9.40 14.79 38.34
C GLU A 8 -9.37 14.62 36.81
N VAL A 9 -8.30 15.07 36.14
CA VAL A 9 -8.09 14.82 34.71
C VAL A 9 -7.91 13.32 34.43
N CYS A 10 -7.15 12.61 35.25
CA CYS A 10 -6.95 11.17 35.12
C CYS A 10 -8.23 10.37 35.33
N SER A 11 -9.04 10.77 36.31
CA SER A 11 -10.36 10.16 36.58
C SER A 11 -11.31 10.38 35.40
N TRP A 12 -11.34 11.58 34.84
CA TRP A 12 -12.12 11.90 33.64
C TRP A 12 -11.67 11.09 32.41
N LEU A 13 -10.36 10.86 32.21
CA LEU A 13 -9.87 10.01 31.13
C LEU A 13 -10.32 8.55 31.28
N LEU A 14 -10.47 8.04 32.51
CA LEU A 14 -11.02 6.69 32.74
C LEU A 14 -12.51 6.63 32.36
N GLU A 15 -13.29 7.64 32.74
CA GLU A 15 -14.72 7.74 32.42
C GLU A 15 -14.98 7.82 30.91
N GLU A 16 -14.13 8.54 30.17
CA GLU A 16 -14.23 8.72 28.72
C GLU A 16 -13.59 7.57 27.90
N ASN A 17 -13.31 6.41 28.52
CA ASN A 17 -12.68 5.24 27.90
C ASN A 17 -11.26 5.50 27.32
N LEU A 18 -10.56 6.51 27.84
CA LEU A 18 -9.17 6.87 27.51
C LEU A 18 -8.19 6.45 28.62
N GLY A 19 -8.54 5.41 29.40
CA GLY A 19 -7.76 4.96 30.55
C GLY A 19 -6.30 4.59 30.27
N GLU A 20 -5.96 4.23 29.03
CA GLU A 20 -4.56 3.97 28.64
C GLU A 20 -3.68 5.24 28.63
N LEU A 21 -4.29 6.43 28.62
CA LEU A 21 -3.58 7.72 28.63
C LEU A 21 -3.27 8.22 30.03
N VAL A 22 -3.93 7.68 31.06
CA VAL A 22 -3.84 8.12 32.47
C VAL A 22 -2.39 8.17 32.94
N ARG A 23 -1.63 7.09 32.73
CA ARG A 23 -0.23 7.01 33.14
C ARG A 23 0.62 8.12 32.52
N ARG A 24 0.39 8.45 31.25
CA ARG A 24 1.13 9.49 30.51
C ARG A 24 0.73 10.89 30.97
N PHE A 25 -0.55 11.13 31.24
CA PHE A 25 -1.04 12.42 31.71
C PHE A 25 -0.65 12.70 33.16
N GLN A 26 -0.46 11.64 33.95
CA GLN A 26 0.10 11.71 35.30
C GLN A 26 1.61 11.94 35.30
N GLU A 27 2.36 11.24 34.43
CA GLU A 27 3.82 11.42 34.26
C GLU A 27 4.19 12.84 33.76
N GLU A 28 3.34 13.45 32.93
CA GLU A 28 3.54 14.78 32.35
C GLU A 28 2.78 15.89 33.11
N GLU A 29 2.24 15.58 34.29
CA GLU A 29 1.52 16.50 35.19
C GLU A 29 0.45 17.38 34.51
N VAL A 30 -0.34 16.77 33.63
CA VAL A 30 -1.32 17.49 32.80
C VAL A 30 -2.54 17.87 33.64
N SER A 31 -2.54 19.11 34.15
CA SER A 31 -3.67 19.72 34.84
C SER A 31 -4.82 20.08 33.90
N GLY A 32 -5.99 20.40 34.45
CA GLY A 32 -7.17 20.78 33.67
C GLY A 32 -6.98 22.00 32.78
N ALA A 33 -6.19 22.98 33.22
CA ALA A 33 -5.80 24.13 32.41
C ALA A 33 -4.87 23.73 31.25
N ALA A 34 -3.87 22.87 31.52
CA ALA A 34 -2.96 22.36 30.50
C ALA A 34 -3.70 21.50 29.46
N LEU A 35 -4.64 20.66 29.91
CA LEU A 35 -5.51 19.83 29.06
C LEU A 35 -6.33 20.70 28.08
N LEU A 36 -6.90 21.80 28.57
CA LEU A 36 -7.63 22.74 27.72
C LEU A 36 -6.71 23.54 26.79
N ALA A 37 -5.43 23.70 27.11
CA ALA A 37 -4.46 24.40 26.26
C ALA A 37 -3.84 23.50 25.16
N LEU A 38 -4.06 22.19 25.21
CA LEU A 38 -3.52 21.26 24.21
C LEU A 38 -4.01 21.60 22.78
N ASN A 39 -3.05 21.70 21.87
CA ASN A 39 -3.28 21.84 20.43
C ASN A 39 -2.96 20.52 19.71
N ASP A 40 -3.31 20.42 18.42
CA ASP A 40 -3.17 19.18 17.66
C ASP A 40 -1.74 18.61 17.66
N CYS A 41 -0.72 19.48 17.59
CA CYS A 41 0.69 19.08 17.62
C CYS A 41 1.10 18.52 19.00
N MET A 42 0.64 19.13 20.08
CA MET A 42 0.92 18.68 21.45
C MET A 42 0.24 17.35 21.75
N VAL A 43 -1.00 17.15 21.28
CA VAL A 43 -1.71 15.87 21.43
C VAL A 43 -1.03 14.76 20.63
N GLN A 44 -0.46 15.06 19.46
CA GLN A 44 0.31 14.08 18.68
C GLN A 44 1.57 13.58 19.41
N GLN A 45 2.22 14.46 20.18
CA GLN A 45 3.39 14.10 20.98
C GLN A 45 3.02 13.33 22.24
N LEU A 46 1.93 13.74 22.92
CA LEU A 46 1.49 13.17 24.19
C LEU A 46 0.77 11.82 24.02
N VAL A 47 0.04 11.64 22.90
CA VAL A 47 -0.79 10.45 22.64
C VAL A 47 -0.32 9.75 21.37
N LYS A 48 0.27 8.56 21.48
CA LYS A 48 0.82 7.82 20.32
C LYS A 48 -0.25 7.15 19.44
N LYS A 49 -1.44 6.89 19.98
CA LYS A 49 -2.54 6.24 19.25
C LYS A 49 -3.39 7.29 18.52
N ILE A 50 -3.33 7.31 17.19
CA ILE A 50 -4.04 8.27 16.34
C ILE A 50 -5.55 8.32 16.62
N GLY A 51 -6.18 7.17 16.91
CA GLY A 51 -7.61 7.13 17.26
C GLY A 51 -7.94 7.79 18.61
N TYR A 52 -7.00 7.81 19.56
CA TYR A 52 -7.19 8.49 20.85
C TYR A 52 -6.88 9.99 20.75
N GLN A 53 -6.00 10.41 19.83
CA GLN A 53 -5.73 11.83 19.57
C GLN A 53 -7.01 12.56 19.13
N SER A 54 -7.76 12.00 18.17
CA SER A 54 -8.99 12.61 17.67
C SER A 54 -10.10 12.63 18.72
N VAL A 55 -10.27 11.53 19.47
CA VAL A 55 -11.29 11.44 20.52
C VAL A 55 -11.01 12.43 21.64
N LEU A 56 -9.75 12.54 22.08
CA LEU A 56 -9.35 13.50 23.11
C LEU A 56 -9.58 14.95 22.66
N MET A 57 -9.21 15.30 21.42
CA MET A 57 -9.44 16.64 20.88
C MET A 57 -10.92 17.00 20.75
N ASP A 58 -11.75 16.05 20.33
CA ASP A 58 -13.21 16.25 20.25
C ASP A 58 -13.83 16.45 21.64
N LEU A 59 -13.37 15.70 22.64
CA LEU A 59 -13.82 15.84 24.03
C LEU A 59 -13.39 17.18 24.65
N ILE A 60 -12.14 17.61 24.45
CA ILE A 60 -11.64 18.92 24.88
C ILE A 60 -12.47 20.03 24.23
N LYS A 61 -12.74 19.92 22.92
CA LYS A 61 -13.55 20.90 22.18
C LYS A 61 -15.00 20.95 22.67
N LYS A 62 -15.60 19.79 22.95
CA LYS A 62 -16.95 19.68 23.52
C LYS A 62 -17.04 20.34 24.90
N HIS A 63 -15.99 20.22 25.73
CA HIS A 63 -15.93 20.89 27.03
C HIS A 63 -15.74 22.41 26.90
N LYS A 64 -14.87 22.89 25.98
CA LYS A 64 -14.74 24.33 25.67
C LYS A 64 -16.06 24.94 25.22
N GLN A 65 -16.80 24.24 24.37
CA GLN A 65 -18.11 24.68 23.88
C GLN A 65 -19.20 24.68 24.97
N LYS A 66 -19.16 23.72 25.90
CA LYS A 66 -20.06 23.71 27.07
C LYS A 66 -19.76 24.89 28.01
N SER A 67 -18.50 25.22 28.23
CA SER A 67 -18.11 26.39 29.04
C SER A 67 -18.50 27.73 28.38
N GLN A 68 -18.51 27.82 27.05
CA GLN A 68 -18.96 29.01 26.31
C GLN A 68 -20.48 29.19 26.26
N ARG A 69 -21.27 28.13 26.44
CA ARG A 69 -22.75 28.20 26.45
C ARG A 69 -23.35 28.64 27.79
N VAL A 70 -22.55 28.87 28.83
CA VAL A 70 -23.03 29.25 30.17
C VAL A 70 -23.12 30.78 30.39
N TRP A 71 -22.94 31.60 29.34
CA TRP A 71 -23.21 33.05 29.43
C TRP A 71 -24.19 33.51 28.35
N PRO A 72 -25.43 33.94 28.68
CA PRO A 72 -26.26 34.67 27.74
C PRO A 72 -25.83 36.15 27.73
N PRO A 73 -25.57 36.78 26.57
CA PRO A 73 -25.69 38.22 26.45
C PRO A 73 -27.18 38.59 26.44
N GLY A 74 -27.54 39.59 27.25
CA GLY A 74 -28.89 40.16 27.29
C GLY A 74 -29.37 40.67 25.92
N SER A 75 -30.69 40.70 25.78
CA SER A 75 -31.46 41.01 24.58
C SER A 75 -31.17 42.39 23.97
N PRO A 76 -31.32 42.55 22.64
CA PRO A 76 -31.61 43.82 22.01
C PRO A 76 -33.03 43.86 21.41
N ARG A 77 -33.76 44.95 21.68
CA ARG A 77 -34.92 45.57 20.98
C ARG A 77 -35.74 46.32 22.03
N ASP A 78 -36.25 47.55 21.87
CA ASP A 78 -36.28 48.51 20.77
C ASP A 78 -36.62 49.89 21.36
N THR A 79 -36.38 50.94 20.57
CA THR A 79 -37.07 52.27 20.55
C THR A 79 -36.34 53.51 21.10
N VAL A 80 -36.01 54.38 20.15
CA VAL A 80 -35.63 55.83 20.09
C VAL A 80 -36.64 56.73 20.86
N PRO A 81 -36.46 58.06 21.17
CA PRO A 81 -35.38 59.02 20.84
C PRO A 81 -34.82 59.90 22.01
N ALA A 82 -33.68 60.54 21.69
CA ALA A 82 -33.24 61.90 22.03
C ALA A 82 -33.58 62.55 23.40
N ALA A 83 -32.54 62.89 24.18
CA ALA A 83 -32.33 64.22 24.77
C ALA A 83 -30.93 64.31 25.41
N ARG A 84 -30.41 65.54 25.46
CA ARG A 84 -29.05 65.93 25.86
C ARG A 84 -28.79 65.87 27.37
N ALA A 85 -27.48 65.83 27.66
CA ALA A 85 -26.76 66.52 28.74
C ALA A 85 -26.64 65.86 30.12
N GLY A 86 -25.37 65.79 30.59
CA GLY A 86 -25.01 66.34 31.90
C GLY A 86 -24.58 65.34 32.99
N ALA A 87 -23.27 65.36 33.25
CA ALA A 87 -22.63 65.27 34.58
C ALA A 87 -22.64 63.96 35.39
N ALA A 88 -21.45 63.68 35.95
CA ALA A 88 -21.11 62.69 36.97
C ALA A 88 -21.59 63.14 38.39
N PRO A 89 -21.15 62.55 39.53
CA PRO A 89 -20.82 61.16 39.93
C PRO A 89 -21.46 60.76 41.31
N ARG A 90 -21.04 59.60 41.86
CA ARG A 90 -20.76 59.26 43.29
C ARG A 90 -21.72 58.37 44.12
N ASP A 91 -21.04 57.48 44.86
CA ASP A 91 -21.28 56.98 46.24
C ASP A 91 -22.54 56.10 46.47
N ARG A 92 -22.62 55.09 47.35
CA ARG A 92 -21.78 54.54 48.43
C ARG A 92 -22.45 53.24 48.93
N ASP A 93 -21.65 52.37 49.57
CA ASP A 93 -21.91 51.57 50.79
C ASP A 93 -23.19 50.75 51.04
N GLY A 94 -22.97 49.58 51.68
CA GLY A 94 -23.87 49.02 52.69
C GLY A 94 -24.49 47.65 52.31
N GLN A 95 -23.85 46.52 52.62
CA GLN A 95 -24.02 45.72 53.85
C GLN A 95 -25.32 44.88 53.93
N ALA A 96 -25.15 43.58 54.19
CA ALA A 96 -26.14 42.48 54.20
C ALA A 96 -27.23 42.61 55.29
N PRO A 97 -28.32 41.78 55.30
CA PRO A 97 -28.26 40.44 55.92
C PRO A 97 -29.24 39.33 55.39
N ARG A 98 -29.01 38.11 55.92
CA ARG A 98 -29.77 36.81 55.93
C ARG A 98 -31.24 36.92 56.42
N PRO A 99 -32.16 35.89 56.39
CA PRO A 99 -31.93 34.48 56.81
C PRO A 99 -32.86 33.32 56.32
N ALA A 100 -32.57 32.12 56.88
CA ALA A 100 -33.43 30.94 57.18
C ALA A 100 -33.93 30.09 55.99
N GLY A 101 -33.69 28.77 55.91
CA GLY A 101 -33.99 27.67 56.85
C GLY A 101 -34.93 26.71 56.08
N CYS A 102 -34.94 25.38 56.13
CA CYS A 102 -34.59 24.36 57.10
C CYS A 102 -34.51 23.03 56.29
N GLY A 103 -33.44 22.22 56.41
CA GLY A 103 -33.49 20.90 57.07
C GLY A 103 -33.84 19.75 56.10
N ARG A 104 -33.35 18.51 56.18
CA ARG A 104 -32.44 17.75 57.06
C ARG A 104 -32.49 16.32 56.43
N GLN A 105 -31.42 15.57 56.13
CA GLN A 105 -30.75 14.60 57.02
C GLN A 105 -29.81 13.71 56.17
N THR A 106 -28.59 13.48 56.67
CA THR A 106 -27.61 12.42 56.31
C THR A 106 -27.89 11.15 57.14
N PRO A 107 -27.39 9.94 56.80
CA PRO A 107 -26.05 9.53 57.24
C PRO A 107 -25.26 8.58 56.29
N PRO A 108 -23.96 8.28 56.60
CA PRO A 108 -22.90 7.84 55.67
C PRO A 108 -22.60 6.33 55.79
N LEU A 109 -21.52 5.84 55.15
CA LEU A 109 -20.46 5.02 55.77
C LEU A 109 -19.50 4.43 54.70
N TYR A 110 -18.20 4.73 54.82
CA TYR A 110 -17.10 3.91 54.29
C TYR A 110 -16.85 2.72 55.24
N PRO A 111 -16.11 1.71 54.78
CA PRO A 111 -14.86 1.42 55.49
C PRO A 111 -13.66 1.19 54.56
N ALA A 112 -12.50 1.66 55.04
CA ALA A 112 -11.18 1.40 54.49
C ALA A 112 -10.60 0.08 55.03
N ALA A 113 -9.83 -0.64 54.22
CA ALA A 113 -8.88 -1.64 54.71
C ALA A 113 -7.72 -1.86 53.70
N ASN A 114 -6.56 -1.33 54.11
CA ASN A 114 -5.19 -1.86 54.02
C ASN A 114 -4.58 -2.37 52.69
N LEU A 115 -3.45 -1.73 52.39
CA LEU A 115 -2.36 -2.20 51.53
C LEU A 115 -1.84 -3.57 51.97
N ASP A 116 -1.67 -4.48 51.02
CA ASP A 116 -0.64 -5.51 51.09
C ASP A 116 0.07 -5.60 49.72
N HIS A 117 1.39 -5.43 49.75
CA HIS A 117 2.26 -5.48 48.58
C HIS A 117 2.80 -6.91 48.42
N GLY A 118 2.19 -7.68 47.52
CA GLY A 118 2.69 -8.99 47.06
C GLY A 118 3.09 -8.97 45.56
N PRO A 119 4.09 -9.77 45.14
CA PRO A 119 4.81 -9.56 43.89
C PRO A 119 4.00 -9.99 42.64
N ILE A 120 4.21 -9.24 41.57
CA ILE A 120 3.58 -9.35 40.25
C ILE A 120 3.78 -10.77 39.67
N ASP A 121 2.70 -11.54 39.53
CA ASP A 121 2.71 -12.78 38.75
C ASP A 121 2.37 -12.50 37.27
N ARG A 122 3.32 -12.77 36.40
CA ARG A 122 3.40 -12.29 35.02
C ARG A 122 2.75 -13.26 34.02
N LYS A 123 1.57 -13.80 34.35
CA LYS A 123 0.90 -14.85 33.55
C LYS A 123 -0.61 -14.67 33.35
N VAL A 124 -1.14 -13.46 33.14
CA VAL A 124 -2.49 -13.32 32.55
C VAL A 124 -2.55 -12.10 31.62
N LEU A 125 -2.01 -12.24 30.40
CA LEU A 125 -2.24 -11.29 29.31
C LEU A 125 -2.65 -12.08 28.06
N LYS A 126 -3.96 -12.30 27.95
CA LYS A 126 -4.75 -12.42 26.70
C LYS A 126 -6.19 -12.82 27.05
N GLN A 127 -6.93 -11.90 27.68
CA GLN A 127 -8.39 -12.00 27.67
C GLN A 127 -8.91 -11.10 26.55
N ARG A 128 -9.26 -11.74 25.43
CA ARG A 128 -9.97 -11.14 24.31
C ARG A 128 -11.28 -10.53 24.83
N ARG A 129 -11.48 -9.23 24.69
CA ARG A 129 -12.82 -8.63 24.78
C ARG A 129 -13.60 -9.04 23.53
N ASN A 130 -14.38 -10.11 23.65
CA ASN A 130 -15.51 -10.37 22.75
C ASN A 130 -16.64 -9.42 23.13
N VAL A 131 -16.70 -8.25 22.51
CA VAL A 131 -17.93 -7.43 22.52
C VAL A 131 -18.85 -8.04 21.48
N LYS A 132 -19.94 -8.67 21.91
CA LYS A 132 -21.02 -9.13 21.02
C LYS A 132 -21.59 -7.90 20.31
N HIS A 133 -21.40 -7.78 19.01
CA HIS A 133 -22.03 -6.73 18.21
C HIS A 133 -23.50 -7.11 18.00
N VAL A 134 -24.38 -6.61 18.86
CA VAL A 134 -25.82 -6.61 18.56
C VAL A 134 -26.05 -5.50 17.54
N LEU A 135 -26.06 -5.87 16.25
CA LEU A 135 -26.49 -4.95 15.19
C LEU A 135 -28.02 -4.81 15.28
N ALA A 136 -28.48 -3.65 15.74
CA ALA A 136 -29.89 -3.29 15.66
C ALA A 136 -30.32 -3.25 14.18
N ARG A 137 -31.26 -4.13 13.80
CA ARG A 137 -31.86 -4.15 12.45
C ARG A 137 -32.72 -2.91 12.26
N ASN A 138 -32.14 -1.85 11.69
CA ASN A 138 -32.91 -0.74 11.12
C ASN A 138 -33.49 -1.15 9.76
N LYS A 139 -34.72 -0.74 9.45
CA LYS A 139 -35.35 -0.93 8.12
C LYS A 139 -34.47 -0.26 7.06
N ALA A 140 -34.10 -0.98 6.01
CA ALA A 140 -33.26 -0.44 4.95
C ALA A 140 -34.03 0.52 4.04
N LEU A 141 -33.30 1.52 3.54
CA LEU A 141 -33.78 2.41 2.49
C LEU A 141 -33.67 1.71 1.12
N GLN A 142 -34.61 1.99 0.21
CA GLN A 142 -34.56 1.45 -1.15
C GLN A 142 -33.45 2.14 -1.96
N TRP A 143 -32.69 1.34 -2.73
CA TRP A 143 -31.64 1.85 -3.64
C TRP A 143 -32.29 2.47 -4.88
N THR A 144 -32.27 3.79 -5.01
CA THR A 144 -32.69 4.49 -6.22
C THR A 144 -31.64 4.37 -7.32
N LYS A 145 -32.05 4.44 -8.61
CA LYS A 145 -31.12 4.35 -9.76
C LYS A 145 -30.03 5.45 -9.76
N SER A 146 -30.24 6.54 -9.04
CA SER A 146 -29.26 7.58 -8.76
C SER A 146 -28.90 7.58 -7.28
N TYR A 147 -27.62 7.30 -6.97
CA TYR A 147 -27.09 7.42 -5.63
C TYR A 147 -26.80 8.89 -5.30
N VAL A 148 -27.17 9.33 -4.10
CA VAL A 148 -26.93 10.71 -3.61
C VAL A 148 -25.80 10.65 -2.57
N LEU A 149 -24.79 11.51 -2.72
CA LEU A 149 -23.66 11.54 -1.80
C LEU A 149 -24.09 11.95 -0.38
N PRO A 150 -23.48 11.35 0.66
CA PRO A 150 -23.72 11.75 2.04
C PRO A 150 -23.14 13.14 2.33
N GLU A 151 -23.64 13.78 3.37
CA GLU A 151 -22.99 14.98 3.89
C GLU A 151 -21.62 14.64 4.48
N PHE A 152 -20.57 15.13 3.83
CA PHE A 152 -19.20 14.99 4.31
C PHE A 152 -18.91 15.91 5.49
N PRO A 153 -18.02 15.51 6.42
CA PRO A 153 -17.63 16.35 7.54
C PRO A 153 -16.94 17.63 7.07
N TYR A 154 -17.00 18.70 7.88
CA TYR A 154 -16.57 20.05 7.49
C TYR A 154 -15.16 20.11 6.87
N ASN A 155 -14.19 19.38 7.44
CA ASN A 155 -12.82 19.34 6.91
C ASN A 155 -12.72 18.72 5.50
N VAL A 156 -13.54 17.70 5.21
CA VAL A 156 -13.64 17.09 3.88
C VAL A 156 -14.41 18.04 2.95
N LYS A 157 -15.49 18.66 3.44
CA LYS A 157 -16.29 19.63 2.68
C LYS A 157 -15.45 20.84 2.24
N CYS A 158 -14.67 21.45 3.14
CA CYS A 158 -13.77 22.57 2.82
C CYS A 158 -12.75 22.20 1.74
N MET A 159 -12.11 21.04 1.87
CA MET A 159 -11.16 20.57 0.86
C MET A 159 -11.84 20.33 -0.50
N LEU A 160 -13.01 19.70 -0.50
CA LEU A 160 -13.78 19.45 -1.73
C LEU A 160 -14.23 20.75 -2.41
N THR A 161 -14.56 21.79 -1.63
CA THR A 161 -14.90 23.12 -2.16
C THR A 161 -13.68 23.92 -2.63
N GLU A 162 -12.51 23.67 -2.05
CA GLU A 162 -11.25 24.32 -2.42
C GLU A 162 -10.54 23.65 -3.61
N HIS A 163 -11.11 22.59 -4.18
CA HIS A 163 -10.55 21.83 -5.31
C HIS A 163 -9.11 21.33 -5.09
N LYS A 164 -8.74 21.04 -3.83
CA LYS A 164 -7.41 20.52 -3.49
C LYS A 164 -7.39 19.00 -3.60
N CYS A 165 -6.31 18.43 -4.11
CA CYS A 165 -6.15 16.97 -4.13
C CYS A 165 -6.10 16.42 -2.68
N PRO A 166 -6.97 15.45 -2.31
CA PRO A 166 -6.99 14.93 -0.95
C PRO A 166 -5.72 14.16 -0.64
N ASP A 167 -5.12 14.38 0.52
CA ASP A 167 -4.03 13.54 1.02
C ASP A 167 -4.53 12.11 1.36
N HIS A 168 -3.61 11.22 1.76
CA HIS A 168 -3.96 9.85 2.08
C HIS A 168 -5.01 9.74 3.22
N SER A 169 -4.94 10.61 4.22
CA SER A 169 -5.84 10.62 5.38
C SER A 169 -7.26 11.04 4.99
N LEU A 170 -7.39 12.10 4.20
CA LEU A 170 -8.66 12.60 3.68
C LEU A 170 -9.30 11.60 2.70
N ARG A 171 -8.50 10.94 1.85
CA ARG A 171 -8.99 9.85 0.99
C ARG A 171 -9.60 8.71 1.82
N ILE A 172 -8.93 8.31 2.91
CA ILE A 172 -9.49 7.31 3.83
C ILE A 172 -10.82 7.81 4.40
N ARG A 173 -10.88 9.04 4.94
CA ARG A 173 -12.12 9.59 5.52
C ARG A 173 -13.27 9.60 4.52
N ILE A 174 -13.06 10.05 3.28
CA ILE A 174 -14.10 10.03 2.24
C ILE A 174 -14.66 8.61 2.07
N ILE A 175 -13.78 7.61 1.95
CA ILE A 175 -14.17 6.20 1.83
C ILE A 175 -14.93 5.69 3.06
N GLU A 176 -14.55 6.11 4.27
CA GLU A 176 -15.25 5.74 5.50
C GLU A 176 -16.70 6.25 5.51
N PHE A 177 -16.90 7.51 5.12
CA PHE A 177 -18.23 8.11 5.04
C PHE A 177 -19.08 7.45 3.96
N LEU A 178 -18.52 7.20 2.78
CA LEU A 178 -19.22 6.47 1.72
C LEU A 178 -19.59 5.05 2.16
N GLN A 179 -18.68 4.32 2.81
CA GLN A 179 -18.97 2.98 3.31
C GLN A 179 -20.07 3.00 4.38
N ALA A 180 -20.01 3.93 5.33
CA ALA A 180 -21.02 4.06 6.37
C ALA A 180 -22.40 4.37 5.75
N ASP A 181 -22.45 5.28 4.79
CA ASP A 181 -23.70 5.63 4.10
C ASP A 181 -24.28 4.46 3.31
N MET A 182 -23.44 3.75 2.53
CA MET A 182 -23.87 2.57 1.77
C MET A 182 -24.55 1.52 2.65
N THR A 183 -24.14 1.33 3.91
CA THR A 183 -24.75 0.31 4.79
C THR A 183 -26.23 0.55 5.08
N LYS A 184 -26.73 1.77 4.93
CA LYS A 184 -28.16 2.11 5.09
C LYS A 184 -29.07 1.41 4.08
N TYR A 185 -28.50 1.02 2.92
CA TYR A 185 -29.23 0.45 1.79
C TYR A 185 -29.00 -1.06 1.61
N LEU A 186 -28.20 -1.69 2.47
CA LEU A 186 -27.80 -3.08 2.29
C LEU A 186 -28.65 -4.09 3.07
N GLU A 187 -29.73 -3.68 3.74
CA GLU A 187 -30.60 -4.62 4.49
C GLU A 187 -29.84 -5.50 5.51
N GLY A 188 -28.79 -4.95 6.12
CA GLY A 188 -27.92 -5.68 7.04
C GLY A 188 -26.89 -6.60 6.36
N SER A 189 -26.88 -6.66 5.02
CA SER A 189 -25.80 -7.27 4.24
C SER A 189 -24.51 -6.46 4.36
N LEU A 190 -23.39 -7.16 4.45
CA LEU A 190 -22.06 -6.54 4.38
C LEU A 190 -21.45 -6.66 2.97
N TYR A 191 -22.24 -7.09 1.98
CA TYR A 191 -21.79 -7.36 0.62
C TYR A 191 -22.53 -6.49 -0.41
N PRO A 192 -22.07 -5.25 -0.65
CA PRO A 192 -22.57 -4.46 -1.77
C PRO A 192 -22.32 -5.15 -3.12
N SER A 193 -23.25 -4.97 -4.05
CA SER A 193 -23.12 -5.44 -5.43
C SER A 193 -22.12 -4.59 -6.23
N THR A 194 -21.62 -5.14 -7.33
CA THR A 194 -20.73 -4.39 -8.25
C THR A 194 -21.38 -3.10 -8.74
N GLN A 195 -22.68 -3.11 -9.00
CA GLN A 195 -23.41 -1.92 -9.46
C GLN A 195 -23.49 -0.86 -8.37
N GLN A 196 -23.74 -1.24 -7.11
CA GLN A 196 -23.78 -0.30 -5.99
C GLN A 196 -22.44 0.41 -5.79
N TYR A 197 -21.32 -0.30 -5.97
CA TYR A 197 -20.00 0.37 -5.97
C TYR A 197 -19.84 1.33 -7.15
N ASN A 198 -20.34 0.98 -8.34
CA ASN A 198 -20.25 1.84 -9.51
C ASN A 198 -21.05 3.12 -9.32
N ASP A 199 -22.29 3.02 -8.85
CA ASP A 199 -23.20 4.15 -8.66
C ASP A 199 -22.62 5.17 -7.67
N VAL A 200 -22.03 4.70 -6.55
CA VAL A 200 -21.43 5.55 -5.52
C VAL A 200 -20.20 6.27 -6.02
N VAL A 201 -19.31 5.56 -6.73
CA VAL A 201 -18.08 6.15 -7.27
C VAL A 201 -18.40 7.11 -8.41
N ASN A 202 -19.37 6.78 -9.26
CA ASN A 202 -19.85 7.69 -10.31
C ASN A 202 -20.44 8.96 -9.71
N ALA A 203 -21.27 8.86 -8.67
CA ALA A 203 -21.80 10.04 -7.98
C ALA A 203 -20.68 10.91 -7.38
N LEU A 204 -19.65 10.29 -6.79
CA LEU A 204 -18.49 10.99 -6.24
C LEU A 204 -17.73 11.77 -7.31
N LEU A 205 -17.42 11.11 -8.44
CA LEU A 205 -16.65 11.73 -9.52
C LEU A 205 -17.47 12.73 -10.34
N GLN A 206 -18.80 12.54 -10.45
CA GLN A 206 -19.70 13.53 -11.03
C GLN A 206 -19.76 14.81 -10.18
N ALA A 207 -19.82 14.68 -8.86
CA ALA A 207 -19.84 15.83 -7.95
C ALA A 207 -18.46 16.51 -7.85
N TYR A 208 -17.38 15.74 -7.96
CA TYR A 208 -16.01 16.22 -7.81
C TYR A 208 -15.08 15.68 -8.91
N PRO A 209 -15.16 16.23 -10.14
CA PRO A 209 -14.39 15.72 -11.29
C PRO A 209 -12.87 15.78 -11.11
N PHE A 210 -12.37 16.74 -10.34
CA PHE A 210 -10.93 16.88 -10.04
C PHE A 210 -10.34 15.71 -9.26
N LEU A 211 -11.17 14.83 -8.68
CA LEU A 211 -10.72 13.60 -8.03
C LEU A 211 -10.34 12.49 -9.03
N ASP A 212 -10.52 12.74 -10.33
CA ASP A 212 -10.14 11.86 -11.44
C ASP A 212 -8.94 12.43 -12.24
N GLU A 213 -7.81 12.66 -11.55
CA GLU A 213 -6.62 13.34 -12.11
C GLU A 213 -6.04 12.65 -13.37
N ASP A 214 -6.16 11.33 -13.52
CA ASP A 214 -5.52 10.53 -14.58
C ASP A 214 -6.51 9.68 -15.41
N SER A 215 -7.81 9.98 -15.40
CA SER A 215 -8.88 9.12 -15.98
C SER A 215 -8.93 7.69 -15.40
N CYS A 216 -8.22 7.44 -14.29
CA CYS A 216 -8.17 6.16 -13.58
C CYS A 216 -8.78 6.22 -12.18
N GLY A 217 -9.26 7.40 -11.75
CA GLY A 217 -9.84 7.67 -10.44
C GLY A 217 -10.99 6.73 -10.12
N PHE A 218 -11.85 6.43 -11.10
CA PHE A 218 -12.95 5.47 -10.93
C PHE A 218 -12.49 4.13 -10.35
N PHE A 219 -11.42 3.54 -10.90
CA PHE A 219 -10.93 2.25 -10.43
C PHE A 219 -10.27 2.34 -9.06
N LEU A 220 -9.57 3.44 -8.77
CA LEU A 220 -8.91 3.68 -7.48
C LEU A 220 -9.93 3.84 -6.34
N TRP A 221 -10.93 4.71 -6.52
CA TRP A 221 -11.99 4.94 -5.54
C TRP A 221 -12.85 3.69 -5.33
N LYS A 222 -13.20 2.99 -6.42
CA LYS A 222 -13.91 1.71 -6.36
C LYS A 222 -13.13 0.66 -5.59
N ARG A 223 -11.82 0.55 -5.82
CA ARG A 223 -10.96 -0.40 -5.10
C ARG A 223 -10.87 -0.06 -3.62
N ALA A 224 -10.63 1.20 -3.27
CA ALA A 224 -10.54 1.65 -1.88
C ALA A 224 -11.84 1.36 -1.11
N LEU A 225 -12.99 1.60 -1.74
CA LEU A 225 -14.30 1.32 -1.15
C LEU A 225 -14.53 -0.19 -0.95
N LYS A 226 -14.16 -1.02 -1.94
CA LYS A 226 -14.21 -2.50 -1.81
C LYS A 226 -13.30 -3.01 -0.69
N ASP A 227 -12.08 -2.47 -0.59
CA ASP A 227 -11.12 -2.84 0.44
C ASP A 227 -11.64 -2.44 1.84
N ARG A 228 -12.33 -1.30 1.97
CA ARG A 228 -12.97 -0.91 3.23
C ARG A 228 -14.01 -1.92 3.70
N PHE A 229 -14.96 -2.33 2.84
CA PHE A 229 -15.94 -3.38 3.17
C PHE A 229 -15.26 -4.72 3.49
N LYS A 230 -14.16 -5.06 2.81
CA LYS A 230 -13.36 -6.25 3.13
C LYS A 230 -12.77 -6.17 4.54
N TYR A 231 -12.24 -5.01 4.95
CA TYR A 231 -11.68 -4.83 6.29
C TYR A 231 -12.74 -4.87 7.39
N VAL A 232 -13.93 -4.29 7.14
CA VAL A 232 -15.07 -4.35 8.07
C VAL A 232 -15.49 -5.81 8.33
N ARG A 233 -15.51 -6.67 7.30
CA ARG A 233 -15.86 -8.10 7.42
C ARG A 233 -14.78 -8.96 8.08
N ARG A 234 -13.53 -8.51 8.12
CA ARG A 234 -12.39 -9.31 8.59
C ARG A 234 -12.54 -9.75 10.06
N PRO A 235 -12.84 -8.86 11.03
CA PRO A 235 -12.99 -9.23 12.44
C PRO A 235 -14.32 -9.92 12.79
N ILE A 236 -15.32 -9.95 11.90
CA ILE A 236 -16.67 -10.46 12.19
C ILE A 236 -16.67 -12.00 12.12
N GLU A 237 -16.99 -12.67 13.23
CA GLU A 237 -16.99 -14.15 13.35
C GLU A 237 -18.39 -14.73 13.64
N ASP A 238 -19.37 -13.87 13.83
CA ASP A 238 -20.73 -14.17 14.32
C ASP A 238 -21.85 -13.89 13.29
N ASP A 239 -21.58 -13.12 12.24
CA ASP A 239 -22.53 -12.92 11.14
C ASP A 239 -22.55 -14.13 10.18
N GLU A 240 -23.72 -14.73 9.98
CA GLU A 240 -23.85 -15.94 9.16
C GLU A 240 -23.47 -15.73 7.68
N GLN A 241 -23.79 -14.57 7.10
CA GLN A 241 -23.48 -14.27 5.70
C GLN A 241 -21.97 -14.11 5.52
N VAL A 242 -21.29 -13.49 6.48
CA VAL A 242 -19.83 -13.40 6.54
C VAL A 242 -19.21 -14.77 6.76
N MET A 243 -19.74 -15.60 7.66
CA MET A 243 -19.20 -16.94 7.94
C MET A 243 -19.36 -17.88 6.75
N ARG A 244 -20.52 -17.90 6.07
CA ARG A 244 -20.71 -18.68 4.84
C ARG A 244 -19.70 -18.28 3.76
N ASN A 245 -19.49 -16.98 3.55
CA ASN A 245 -18.52 -16.49 2.56
C ASN A 245 -17.06 -16.68 3.00
N LYS A 246 -16.74 -16.62 4.30
CA LYS A 246 -15.42 -16.99 4.82
C LYS A 246 -15.16 -18.50 4.68
N CYS A 247 -16.16 -19.35 4.85
CA CYS A 247 -16.02 -20.79 4.63
C CYS A 247 -15.86 -21.12 3.14
N LYS A 248 -16.52 -20.38 2.25
CA LYS A 248 -16.48 -20.59 0.80
C LYS A 248 -15.25 -19.98 0.13
N PHE A 249 -14.73 -18.85 0.63
CA PHE A 249 -13.68 -18.06 -0.03
C PHE A 249 -12.49 -17.71 0.89
N GLY A 250 -12.57 -18.00 2.18
CA GLY A 250 -11.50 -17.77 3.16
C GLY A 250 -10.57 -18.97 3.26
N HIS A 251 -9.27 -18.71 3.35
CA HIS A 251 -8.27 -19.76 3.55
C HIS A 251 -8.41 -20.31 4.98
N ARG A 252 -8.66 -21.61 5.12
CA ARG A 252 -8.74 -22.29 6.42
C ARG A 252 -7.36 -22.21 7.09
N ARG A 253 -7.21 -21.38 8.14
CA ARG A 253 -6.07 -21.51 9.05
C ARG A 253 -6.16 -22.86 9.75
N GLY A 254 -5.10 -23.65 9.64
CA GLY A 254 -5.02 -25.05 10.05
C GLY A 254 -5.72 -25.35 11.38
N LYS A 255 -6.82 -26.10 11.28
CA LYS A 255 -7.38 -26.83 12.41
C LYS A 255 -6.74 -28.22 12.34
N LYS A 256 -5.77 -28.50 13.21
CA LYS A 256 -5.22 -29.86 13.39
C LYS A 256 -6.37 -30.78 13.78
N SER A 257 -6.86 -31.61 12.86
CA SER A 257 -7.70 -32.75 13.22
C SER A 257 -6.81 -33.79 13.91
N ARG A 258 -7.25 -34.22 15.09
CA ARG A 258 -6.73 -35.39 15.78
C ARG A 258 -6.79 -36.59 14.82
N THR A 259 -5.67 -37.31 14.81
CA THR A 259 -5.44 -38.59 14.15
C THR A 259 -6.53 -39.59 14.47
N ASP A 260 -6.95 -40.36 13.47
CA ASP A 260 -7.10 -41.80 13.70
C ASP A 260 -6.62 -42.61 12.51
N THR A 261 -5.97 -43.70 12.87
CA THR A 261 -5.07 -44.55 12.10
C THR A 261 -5.87 -45.68 11.45
N SER A 262 -5.72 -45.91 10.15
CA SER A 262 -5.34 -47.23 9.61
C SER A 262 -5.12 -47.13 8.10
N PHE A 263 -3.90 -47.44 7.67
CA PHE A 263 -3.56 -47.78 6.30
C PHE A 263 -3.38 -49.31 6.25
N ASP A 264 -3.90 -49.97 5.22
CA ASP A 264 -3.29 -51.22 4.77
C ASP A 264 -3.14 -51.26 3.24
N LYS A 265 -1.86 -51.35 2.85
CA LYS A 265 -1.18 -51.91 1.67
C LYS A 265 -1.90 -51.99 0.32
N VAL A 266 -1.17 -51.55 -0.73
CA VAL A 266 -0.41 -52.47 -1.62
C VAL A 266 0.86 -51.78 -2.13
N LYS A 267 2.00 -52.50 -2.06
CA LYS A 267 3.30 -52.15 -2.63
C LYS A 267 3.33 -52.46 -4.13
N ILE A 268 3.76 -51.51 -4.96
CA ILE A 268 4.59 -51.80 -6.14
C ILE A 268 5.73 -50.79 -6.18
N VAL A 269 6.95 -51.29 -6.05
CA VAL A 269 8.20 -50.55 -6.19
C VAL A 269 8.53 -50.45 -7.68
N ARG A 270 8.62 -49.22 -8.21
CA ARG A 270 9.56 -48.86 -9.28
C ARG A 270 10.14 -47.49 -8.96
N ILE A 271 11.46 -47.48 -8.87
CA ILE A 271 12.30 -46.33 -8.51
C ILE A 271 12.37 -45.39 -9.71
N LYS A 272 12.45 -44.08 -9.39
CA LYS A 272 12.93 -42.94 -10.20
C LYS A 272 11.85 -42.06 -10.84
N GLU A 273 11.33 -41.13 -10.05
CA GLU A 273 11.26 -39.68 -10.29
C GLU A 273 10.64 -39.08 -9.01
N GLU A 274 11.36 -38.23 -8.29
CA GLU A 274 10.80 -37.56 -7.11
C GLU A 274 9.88 -36.44 -7.62
N THR A 275 8.72 -36.84 -8.15
CA THR A 275 7.63 -35.93 -8.46
C THR A 275 7.13 -35.39 -7.13
N VAL A 276 7.32 -34.08 -6.94
CA VAL A 276 6.66 -33.31 -5.90
C VAL A 276 5.19 -33.70 -5.95
N CYS A 277 4.70 -34.41 -4.93
CA CYS A 277 3.29 -34.77 -4.82
C CYS A 277 2.49 -33.46 -4.78
N LEU A 278 1.89 -33.09 -5.90
CA LEU A 278 1.00 -31.96 -6.01
C LEU A 278 -0.37 -32.41 -5.51
N ASP A 279 -1.03 -31.58 -4.71
CA ASP A 279 -2.40 -31.83 -4.30
C ASP A 279 -3.30 -31.88 -5.55
N SER A 280 -4.35 -32.72 -5.55
CA SER A 280 -5.26 -32.90 -6.72
C SER A 280 -5.81 -31.58 -7.29
N GLU A 281 -5.92 -30.51 -6.50
CA GLU A 281 -6.37 -29.17 -6.92
C GLU A 281 -5.30 -28.41 -7.73
N ALA A 282 -4.02 -28.67 -7.48
CA ALA A 282 -2.92 -28.05 -8.22
C ALA A 282 -2.82 -28.57 -9.65
N ASP A 283 -3.06 -29.87 -9.86
CA ASP A 283 -3.06 -30.50 -11.18
C ASP A 283 -4.16 -29.92 -12.07
N GLU A 284 -5.34 -29.59 -11.50
CA GLU A 284 -6.40 -28.89 -12.23
C GLU A 284 -5.98 -27.51 -12.70
N HIS A 285 -5.23 -26.75 -11.89
CA HIS A 285 -4.71 -25.45 -12.27
C HIS A 285 -3.64 -25.55 -13.37
N ILE A 286 -2.73 -26.51 -13.25
CA ILE A 286 -1.66 -26.75 -14.22
C ILE A 286 -2.22 -27.18 -15.57
N ASN A 287 -3.12 -28.16 -15.59
CA ASN A 287 -3.77 -28.63 -16.81
C ASN A 287 -4.55 -27.50 -17.49
N TRP A 288 -5.24 -26.67 -16.71
CA TRP A 288 -5.94 -25.51 -17.25
C TRP A 288 -4.98 -24.49 -17.88
N PHE A 289 -3.83 -24.20 -17.24
CA PHE A 289 -2.85 -23.29 -17.85
C PHE A 289 -2.32 -23.80 -19.17
N GLN A 290 -2.04 -25.10 -19.27
CA GLN A 290 -1.57 -25.71 -20.52
C GLN A 290 -2.61 -25.58 -21.63
N GLN A 291 -3.89 -25.82 -21.33
CA GLN A 291 -4.98 -25.65 -22.29
C GLN A 291 -5.20 -24.19 -22.68
N GLU A 292 -5.22 -23.29 -21.69
CA GLU A 292 -5.45 -21.86 -21.90
C GLU A 292 -4.32 -21.23 -22.74
N TYR A 293 -3.09 -21.67 -22.53
CA TYR A 293 -1.94 -21.16 -23.28
C TYR A 293 -2.03 -21.41 -24.79
N MET A 294 -2.70 -22.50 -25.19
CA MET A 294 -2.91 -22.87 -26.60
C MET A 294 -4.04 -22.08 -27.28
N LYS A 295 -4.83 -21.31 -26.54
CA LYS A 295 -5.93 -20.52 -27.11
C LYS A 295 -5.42 -19.24 -27.75
N THR A 296 -6.06 -18.83 -28.85
CA THR A 296 -5.80 -17.54 -29.51
C THR A 296 -6.21 -16.38 -28.61
N GLU A 297 -7.45 -16.41 -28.11
CA GLU A 297 -7.95 -15.47 -27.10
C GLU A 297 -7.85 -16.09 -25.71
N LYS A 298 -7.25 -15.35 -24.79
CA LYS A 298 -6.90 -15.81 -23.44
C LYS A 298 -7.72 -15.08 -22.40
N ASP A 299 -8.25 -15.81 -21.42
CA ASP A 299 -8.90 -15.21 -20.25
C ASP A 299 -7.85 -14.72 -19.26
N TRP A 300 -7.35 -13.51 -19.49
CA TRP A 300 -6.37 -12.85 -18.62
C TRP A 300 -6.84 -12.71 -17.16
N ARG A 301 -8.16 -12.62 -16.91
CA ARG A 301 -8.68 -12.52 -15.54
C ARG A 301 -8.57 -13.85 -14.81
N GLU A 302 -8.94 -14.95 -15.46
CA GLU A 302 -8.82 -16.27 -14.87
C GLU A 302 -7.36 -16.72 -14.77
N ILE A 303 -6.50 -16.34 -15.75
CA ILE A 303 -5.04 -16.53 -15.66
C ILE A 303 -4.51 -15.88 -14.38
N ASP A 304 -4.77 -14.60 -14.15
CA ASP A 304 -4.26 -13.87 -12.97
C ASP A 304 -4.74 -14.47 -11.64
N LYS A 305 -6.00 -14.92 -11.61
CA LYS A 305 -6.61 -15.58 -10.45
C LYS A 305 -5.92 -16.91 -10.15
N ARG A 306 -5.86 -17.83 -11.12
CA ARG A 306 -5.22 -19.15 -10.96
C ARG A 306 -3.73 -19.01 -10.70
N ARG A 307 -3.12 -17.98 -11.27
CA ARG A 307 -1.70 -17.65 -11.08
C ARG A 307 -1.42 -17.26 -9.64
N SER A 308 -2.33 -16.53 -9.00
CA SER A 308 -2.24 -16.23 -7.56
C SER A 308 -2.40 -17.49 -6.70
N GLN A 309 -3.27 -18.43 -7.09
CA GLN A 309 -3.52 -19.68 -6.36
C GLN A 309 -2.34 -20.66 -6.43
N THR A 310 -1.62 -20.69 -7.55
CA THR A 310 -0.49 -21.61 -7.80
C THR A 310 0.87 -21.03 -7.40
N LEU A 311 0.90 -19.86 -6.76
CA LEU A 311 2.14 -19.15 -6.42
C LEU A 311 3.10 -19.96 -5.54
N GLU A 312 2.60 -20.59 -4.49
CA GLU A 312 3.43 -21.33 -3.54
C GLU A 312 4.09 -22.54 -4.20
N ILE A 313 3.34 -23.23 -5.06
CA ILE A 313 3.82 -24.37 -5.84
C ILE A 313 4.92 -23.94 -6.82
N ARG A 314 4.68 -22.85 -7.58
CA ARG A 314 5.69 -22.31 -8.49
C ARG A 314 6.99 -21.95 -7.77
N ARG A 315 6.89 -21.23 -6.64
CA ARG A 315 8.07 -20.84 -5.85
C ARG A 315 8.79 -22.03 -5.26
N LYS A 316 8.07 -23.06 -4.81
CA LYS A 316 8.68 -24.28 -4.32
C LYS A 316 9.47 -24.99 -5.42
N LEU A 317 8.91 -25.11 -6.63
CA LEU A 317 9.59 -25.73 -7.77
C LEU A 317 10.84 -24.95 -8.19
N ILE A 318 10.71 -23.63 -8.33
CA ILE A 318 11.82 -22.73 -8.65
C ILE A 318 12.90 -22.83 -7.55
N GLY A 319 12.50 -22.72 -6.28
CA GLY A 319 13.43 -22.77 -5.14
C GLY A 319 14.10 -24.13 -4.97
N SER A 320 13.44 -25.22 -5.37
CA SER A 320 14.03 -26.56 -5.42
C SER A 320 14.96 -26.79 -6.61
N ARG A 321 15.20 -25.76 -7.43
CA ARG A 321 16.01 -25.83 -8.67
C ARG A 321 15.50 -26.92 -9.64
N ALA A 322 14.18 -27.05 -9.76
CA ALA A 322 13.57 -27.94 -10.75
C ALA A 322 13.98 -27.49 -12.17
N PRO A 323 14.11 -28.41 -13.15
CA PRO A 323 14.50 -28.06 -14.51
C PRO A 323 13.56 -26.99 -15.12
N LEU A 324 14.14 -25.98 -15.76
CA LEU A 324 13.38 -24.87 -16.34
C LEU A 324 12.29 -25.37 -17.31
N LYS A 325 12.61 -26.38 -18.12
CA LYS A 325 11.68 -26.99 -19.07
C LYS A 325 10.42 -27.51 -18.39
N ASP A 326 10.56 -28.14 -17.23
CA ASP A 326 9.44 -28.70 -16.49
C ASP A 326 8.60 -27.60 -15.86
N ILE A 327 9.25 -26.58 -15.29
CA ILE A 327 8.58 -25.39 -14.75
C ILE A 327 7.76 -24.70 -15.85
N LEU A 328 8.34 -24.48 -17.03
CA LEU A 328 7.66 -23.83 -18.16
C LEU A 328 6.60 -24.72 -18.81
N LYS A 329 6.72 -26.04 -18.72
CA LYS A 329 5.67 -26.98 -19.15
C LYS A 329 4.46 -26.91 -18.22
N MET A 330 4.68 -26.78 -16.91
CA MET A 330 3.61 -26.65 -15.92
C MET A 330 2.99 -25.24 -15.91
N PHE A 331 3.83 -24.21 -16.07
CA PHE A 331 3.44 -22.80 -15.98
C PHE A 331 3.88 -22.03 -17.22
N PRO A 332 3.28 -22.31 -18.40
CA PRO A 332 3.72 -21.75 -19.69
C PRO A 332 3.60 -20.22 -19.75
N PHE A 333 2.70 -19.63 -18.98
CA PHE A 333 2.54 -18.18 -18.88
C PHE A 333 3.74 -17.47 -18.25
N LEU A 334 4.68 -18.17 -17.59
CA LEU A 334 5.95 -17.57 -17.18
C LEU A 334 6.82 -17.12 -18.37
N LYS A 335 6.55 -17.64 -19.58
CA LYS A 335 7.16 -17.12 -20.81
C LYS A 335 6.67 -15.71 -21.15
N CYS A 336 5.48 -15.32 -20.71
CA CYS A 336 4.92 -14.00 -21.04
C CYS A 336 5.52 -12.91 -20.13
N PRO A 337 6.11 -11.82 -20.67
CA PRO A 337 6.76 -10.77 -19.89
C PRO A 337 5.86 -10.18 -18.78
N TYR A 338 4.61 -9.83 -19.11
CA TYR A 338 3.67 -9.27 -18.12
C TYR A 338 3.38 -10.23 -16.97
N GLN A 339 3.27 -11.52 -17.26
CA GLN A 339 3.08 -12.53 -16.24
C GLN A 339 4.38 -12.74 -15.44
N MET A 340 5.56 -12.61 -16.03
CA MET A 340 6.82 -12.60 -15.30
C MET A 340 6.94 -11.38 -14.37
N PHE A 341 6.58 -10.19 -14.83
CA PHE A 341 6.57 -8.96 -14.02
C PHE A 341 5.64 -9.06 -12.82
N ARG A 342 4.50 -9.72 -13.00
CA ARG A 342 3.56 -10.00 -11.92
C ARG A 342 4.13 -11.00 -10.89
N GLU A 343 5.11 -11.83 -11.26
CA GLU A 343 5.74 -12.80 -10.35
C GLU A 343 6.79 -12.06 -9.53
N PHE A 344 7.50 -11.16 -10.21
CA PHE A 344 8.41 -10.20 -9.62
C PHE A 344 7.69 -9.23 -8.66
N LEU A 345 6.53 -8.68 -9.04
CA LEU A 345 5.72 -7.69 -8.30
C LEU A 345 5.33 -8.11 -6.88
N LEU A 346 5.50 -9.37 -6.53
CA LEU A 346 5.36 -9.87 -5.16
C LEU A 346 6.46 -9.33 -4.22
N THR A 347 7.48 -8.65 -4.76
CA THR A 347 8.43 -7.78 -4.03
C THR A 347 7.85 -6.40 -3.69
N ARG A 348 6.60 -6.10 -4.10
CA ARG A 348 5.91 -4.79 -4.02
C ARG A 348 6.42 -3.72 -4.99
N THR A 349 7.24 -4.10 -5.97
CA THR A 349 7.81 -3.17 -6.94
C THR A 349 7.28 -3.42 -8.35
N ASP A 350 6.75 -2.38 -8.99
CA ASP A 350 6.39 -2.40 -10.41
C ASP A 350 7.65 -2.23 -11.26
N ILE A 351 8.26 -3.37 -11.62
CA ILE A 351 9.52 -3.41 -12.35
C ILE A 351 9.44 -2.69 -13.69
N TYR A 352 8.31 -2.77 -14.39
CA TYR A 352 8.14 -2.10 -15.67
C TYR A 352 8.17 -0.58 -15.49
N LYS A 353 7.37 -0.05 -14.55
CA LYS A 353 7.35 1.40 -14.27
C LYS A 353 8.72 1.90 -13.79
N LYS A 354 9.40 1.15 -12.92
CA LYS A 354 10.76 1.49 -12.46
C LYS A 354 11.76 1.49 -13.61
N THR A 355 11.78 0.44 -14.42
CA THR A 355 12.69 0.33 -15.58
C THR A 355 12.45 1.45 -16.59
N LYS A 356 11.19 1.77 -16.87
CA LYS A 356 10.82 2.91 -17.73
C LYS A 356 11.41 4.20 -17.19
N HIS A 357 11.16 4.49 -15.92
CA HIS A 357 11.67 5.69 -15.26
C HIS A 357 13.21 5.76 -15.27
N ILE A 358 13.89 4.63 -15.05
CA ILE A 358 15.37 4.57 -15.10
C ILE A 358 15.86 4.96 -16.49
N LEU A 359 15.33 4.34 -17.55
CA LEU A 359 15.76 4.63 -18.91
C LEU A 359 15.42 6.07 -19.32
N GLU A 360 14.25 6.59 -18.96
CA GLU A 360 13.87 7.97 -19.26
C GLU A 360 14.72 9.00 -18.50
N SER A 361 15.10 8.73 -17.25
CA SER A 361 15.78 9.71 -16.39
C SER A 361 17.30 9.68 -16.53
N TYR A 362 17.88 8.54 -16.90
CA TYR A 362 19.32 8.33 -16.90
C TYR A 362 19.93 8.15 -18.28
N SER A 363 19.16 7.85 -19.34
CA SER A 363 19.71 7.62 -20.69
C SER A 363 20.62 8.76 -21.17
N GLU A 364 20.15 10.01 -21.10
CA GLU A 364 20.94 11.17 -21.53
C GLU A 364 22.26 11.28 -20.75
N LYS A 365 22.19 11.09 -19.42
CA LYS A 365 23.37 11.17 -18.55
C LYS A 365 24.36 10.04 -18.80
N ILE A 366 23.86 8.83 -19.00
CA ILE A 366 24.68 7.64 -19.26
C ILE A 366 25.39 7.79 -20.60
N LEU A 367 24.66 8.15 -21.67
CA LEU A 367 25.22 8.31 -23.01
C LEU A 367 26.21 9.48 -23.11
N THR A 368 25.96 10.59 -22.42
CA THR A 368 26.89 11.74 -22.40
C THR A 368 28.13 11.49 -21.56
N SER A 369 28.01 10.75 -20.46
CA SER A 369 29.14 10.41 -19.57
C SER A 369 30.02 9.30 -20.15
N PHE A 370 29.47 8.48 -21.04
CA PHE A 370 30.12 7.34 -21.64
C PHE A 370 30.38 7.57 -23.14
N SER A 371 31.33 8.44 -23.45
CA SER A 371 31.87 8.56 -24.80
C SER A 371 32.93 7.48 -25.03
N VAL A 372 32.53 6.21 -25.16
CA VAL A 372 33.44 5.22 -25.74
C VAL A 372 33.53 5.52 -27.23
N VAL A 373 34.58 6.27 -27.55
CA VAL A 373 35.12 6.37 -28.91
C VAL A 373 35.38 4.92 -29.34
N ASP A 374 34.76 4.51 -30.44
CA ASP A 374 34.89 3.18 -31.08
C ASP A 374 33.96 2.03 -30.64
N ASN A 375 32.89 2.26 -29.87
CA ASN A 375 31.87 1.21 -29.69
C ASN A 375 30.91 1.12 -30.91
N PRO A 376 30.72 -0.06 -31.54
CA PRO A 376 29.86 -0.21 -32.73
C PRO A 376 28.42 0.27 -32.54
N ILE A 377 27.85 0.09 -31.34
CA ILE A 377 26.50 0.52 -31.01
C ILE A 377 26.43 2.05 -30.91
N SER A 378 27.45 2.68 -30.33
CA SER A 378 27.56 4.14 -30.23
C SER A 378 27.71 4.79 -31.61
N ILE A 379 28.54 4.21 -32.48
CA ILE A 379 28.70 4.65 -33.87
C ILE A 379 27.36 4.52 -34.62
N ALA A 380 26.73 3.35 -34.57
CA ALA A 380 25.45 3.10 -35.23
C ALA A 380 24.34 4.06 -34.72
N LEU A 381 24.31 4.35 -33.42
CA LEU A 381 23.41 5.34 -32.85
C LEU A 381 23.64 6.73 -33.45
N GLN A 382 24.89 7.21 -33.45
CA GLN A 382 25.22 8.55 -33.96
C GLN A 382 24.88 8.70 -35.45
N GLU A 383 25.11 7.67 -36.26
CA GLU A 383 24.74 7.65 -37.67
C GLU A 383 23.22 7.72 -37.86
N LYS A 384 22.46 6.96 -37.06
CA LYS A 384 21.00 6.94 -37.13
C LYS A 384 20.37 8.23 -36.62
N MET A 385 20.92 8.83 -35.56
CA MET A 385 20.44 10.11 -35.04
C MET A 385 20.62 11.25 -36.05
N LYS A 386 21.60 11.20 -36.95
CA LYS A 386 21.75 12.20 -38.03
C LYS A 386 20.65 12.09 -39.09
N GLN A 387 20.01 10.94 -39.22
CA GLN A 387 19.00 10.65 -40.24
C GLN A 387 17.56 10.97 -39.78
N HIS A 388 17.37 11.26 -38.49
CA HIS A 388 16.05 11.46 -37.90
C HIS A 388 16.00 12.76 -37.09
N THR A 389 14.90 13.50 -37.25
CA THR A 389 14.64 14.75 -36.51
C THR A 389 13.49 14.63 -35.52
N ASP A 390 12.76 13.51 -35.54
CA ASP A 390 11.63 13.25 -34.64
C ASP A 390 12.10 12.97 -33.21
N GLU A 391 11.60 13.76 -32.25
CA GLU A 391 12.05 13.68 -30.85
C GLU A 391 11.72 12.33 -30.19
N ASP A 392 10.55 11.75 -30.49
CA ASP A 392 10.12 10.48 -29.90
C ASP A 392 10.96 9.32 -30.44
N MET A 393 11.28 9.31 -31.73
CA MET A 393 12.22 8.37 -32.34
C MET A 393 13.62 8.50 -31.73
N LEU A 394 14.12 9.74 -31.58
CA LEU A 394 15.44 9.98 -30.98
C LEU A 394 15.47 9.51 -29.52
N LYS A 395 14.41 9.76 -28.75
CA LYS A 395 14.25 9.26 -27.37
C LYS A 395 14.27 7.73 -27.34
N HIS A 396 13.53 7.06 -28.22
CA HIS A 396 13.53 5.60 -28.32
C HIS A 396 14.92 5.04 -28.66
N MET A 397 15.64 5.65 -29.61
CA MET A 397 16.99 5.24 -29.98
C MET A 397 17.97 5.40 -28.81
N LYS A 398 17.91 6.52 -28.09
CA LYS A 398 18.74 6.76 -26.89
C LYS A 398 18.44 5.75 -25.77
N MET A 399 17.17 5.46 -25.50
CA MET A 399 16.79 4.45 -24.52
C MET A 399 17.30 3.06 -24.93
N THR A 400 17.15 2.70 -26.20
CA THR A 400 17.67 1.44 -26.75
C THR A 400 19.18 1.36 -26.60
N ALA A 401 19.93 2.38 -27.01
CA ALA A 401 21.38 2.40 -26.85
C ALA A 401 21.81 2.29 -25.38
N THR A 402 21.10 2.97 -24.48
CA THR A 402 21.34 2.87 -23.03
C THR A 402 21.15 1.44 -22.54
N CYS A 403 20.08 0.74 -22.97
CA CYS A 403 19.88 -0.68 -22.63
C CYS A 403 21.05 -1.55 -23.13
N LEU A 404 21.58 -1.29 -24.33
CA LEU A 404 22.63 -2.13 -24.91
C LEU A 404 24.00 -1.86 -24.28
N LEU A 405 24.31 -0.61 -23.94
CA LEU A 405 25.62 -0.14 -23.49
C LEU A 405 25.79 -0.14 -21.96
N LEU A 406 24.74 -0.48 -21.21
CA LEU A 406 24.78 -0.43 -19.76
C LEU A 406 25.95 -1.25 -19.17
N PRO A 407 26.23 -2.49 -19.62
CA PRO A 407 27.39 -3.25 -19.13
C PRO A 407 28.72 -2.56 -19.38
N ASP A 408 28.90 -1.98 -20.57
CA ASP A 408 30.14 -1.27 -20.94
C ASP A 408 30.39 -0.07 -20.00
N VAL A 409 29.32 0.64 -19.60
CA VAL A 409 29.39 1.79 -18.68
C VAL A 409 30.01 1.38 -17.34
N PHE A 410 29.58 0.23 -16.81
CA PHE A 410 30.05 -0.32 -15.54
C PHE A 410 31.32 -1.18 -15.66
N GLY A 411 31.82 -1.42 -16.87
CA GLY A 411 33.00 -2.27 -17.11
C GLY A 411 32.72 -3.76 -16.95
N ASP A 412 31.46 -4.17 -17.06
CA ASP A 412 31.03 -5.56 -17.08
C ASP A 412 31.14 -6.15 -18.50
N ASP A 413 31.01 -7.49 -18.61
CA ASP A 413 30.99 -8.18 -19.90
C ASP A 413 29.61 -8.04 -20.58
N PRO A 414 29.50 -7.28 -21.70
CA PRO A 414 28.23 -7.07 -22.38
C PRO A 414 27.64 -8.35 -22.95
N SER A 415 28.46 -9.35 -23.31
CA SER A 415 27.98 -10.62 -23.90
C SER A 415 27.14 -11.46 -22.94
N LEU A 416 27.20 -11.18 -21.64
CA LEU A 416 26.37 -11.82 -20.61
C LEU A 416 25.02 -11.12 -20.40
N PHE A 417 24.83 -9.93 -20.97
CA PHE A 417 23.65 -9.10 -20.80
C PHE A 417 22.86 -8.95 -22.10
N VAL A 418 23.57 -8.67 -23.21
CA VAL A 418 22.98 -8.48 -24.53
C VAL A 418 23.87 -9.04 -25.64
N ILE A 419 23.24 -9.66 -26.62
CA ILE A 419 23.85 -10.22 -27.82
C ILE A 419 23.16 -9.57 -29.02
N VAL A 420 23.93 -8.80 -29.80
CA VAL A 420 23.41 -7.97 -30.89
C VAL A 420 23.70 -8.65 -32.23
N ASN A 421 22.66 -8.94 -33.03
CA ASN A 421 22.77 -9.56 -34.36
C ASN A 421 23.53 -10.90 -34.41
N GLU A 422 23.73 -11.56 -33.27
CA GLU A 422 24.48 -12.81 -33.13
C GLU A 422 23.65 -13.90 -32.44
N LYS A 423 24.14 -15.14 -32.46
CA LYS A 423 23.47 -16.28 -31.83
C LYS A 423 23.79 -16.35 -30.34
N VAL A 424 22.75 -16.58 -29.53
CA VAL A 424 22.90 -16.74 -28.09
C VAL A 424 23.59 -18.07 -27.73
N GLN A 425 24.67 -18.00 -26.95
CA GLN A 425 25.44 -19.16 -26.47
C GLN A 425 25.47 -19.28 -24.94
N VAL A 426 25.02 -18.25 -24.22
CA VAL A 426 25.07 -18.18 -22.75
C VAL A 426 23.85 -18.85 -22.12
N SER A 427 24.02 -19.38 -20.90
CA SER A 427 22.97 -20.11 -20.19
C SER A 427 22.20 -19.26 -19.18
N THR A 428 22.72 -18.09 -18.81
CA THR A 428 22.06 -17.12 -17.94
C THR A 428 21.03 -16.29 -18.73
N PRO A 429 20.09 -15.61 -18.05
CA PRO A 429 19.22 -14.65 -18.72
C PRO A 429 20.02 -13.65 -19.55
N VAL A 430 19.66 -13.49 -20.82
CA VAL A 430 20.34 -12.58 -21.76
C VAL A 430 19.35 -12.07 -22.80
N LEU A 431 19.56 -10.86 -23.31
CA LEU A 431 18.78 -10.29 -24.41
C LEU A 431 19.45 -10.56 -25.76
N GLU A 432 18.73 -11.12 -26.71
CA GLU A 432 19.06 -11.04 -28.13
C GLU A 432 18.41 -9.79 -28.71
N VAL A 433 19.17 -8.98 -29.45
CA VAL A 433 18.65 -7.79 -30.14
C VAL A 433 19.04 -7.84 -31.60
N LYS A 434 18.04 -7.80 -32.48
CA LYS A 434 18.23 -7.78 -33.94
C LYS A 434 17.91 -6.39 -34.48
N ASN A 435 18.75 -5.91 -35.41
CA ASN A 435 18.60 -4.63 -36.09
C ASN A 435 18.36 -3.45 -35.12
N PRO A 436 19.26 -3.22 -34.14
CA PRO A 436 19.09 -2.11 -33.21
C PRO A 436 18.92 -0.78 -33.97
N PHE A 437 18.06 0.09 -33.45
CA PHE A 437 17.72 1.42 -34.01
C PHE A 437 16.85 1.46 -35.27
N ASN A 438 16.47 0.31 -35.85
CA ASN A 438 15.48 0.27 -36.92
C ASN A 438 14.10 -0.07 -36.35
N ILE A 439 13.24 0.92 -36.12
CA ILE A 439 11.97 0.74 -35.41
C ILE A 439 11.07 -0.33 -36.04
N ASP A 440 11.07 -0.46 -37.37
CA ASP A 440 10.18 -1.38 -38.09
C ASP A 440 10.59 -2.85 -37.95
N VAL A 441 11.87 -3.12 -37.69
CA VAL A 441 12.44 -4.48 -37.66
C VAL A 441 13.28 -4.78 -36.41
N CYS A 442 13.33 -3.86 -35.45
CA CYS A 442 14.02 -4.04 -34.19
C CYS A 442 13.29 -5.12 -33.41
N GLU A 443 14.00 -6.19 -33.05
CA GLU A 443 13.42 -7.29 -32.29
C GLU A 443 14.26 -7.55 -31.05
N PHE A 444 13.59 -7.51 -29.91
CA PHE A 444 14.14 -7.96 -28.64
C PHE A 444 13.61 -9.36 -28.33
N SER A 445 14.49 -10.23 -27.83
CA SER A 445 14.12 -11.57 -27.39
C SER A 445 14.87 -11.92 -26.11
N LEU A 446 14.15 -12.44 -25.13
CA LEU A 446 14.75 -12.92 -23.89
C LEU A 446 15.11 -14.40 -24.04
N TYR A 447 16.35 -14.74 -23.70
CA TYR A 447 16.84 -16.12 -23.65
C TYR A 447 17.17 -16.52 -22.23
N LEU A 448 16.99 -17.81 -21.93
CA LEU A 448 17.40 -18.44 -20.68
C LEU A 448 17.77 -19.90 -20.98
N GLU A 449 18.85 -20.41 -20.40
CA GLU A 449 19.38 -21.76 -20.68
C GLU A 449 19.57 -22.04 -22.19
N LYS A 450 19.98 -21.02 -22.96
CA LYS A 450 20.14 -21.04 -24.43
C LYS A 450 18.84 -21.23 -25.23
N GLU A 451 17.68 -21.18 -24.58
CA GLU A 451 16.37 -21.25 -25.23
C GLU A 451 15.70 -19.88 -25.29
N LYS A 452 15.11 -19.55 -26.44
CA LYS A 452 14.31 -18.34 -26.61
C LYS A 452 13.05 -18.47 -25.76
N LEU A 453 12.94 -17.65 -24.71
CA LEU A 453 11.82 -17.66 -23.81
C LEU A 453 10.62 -16.92 -24.39
N THR A 454 10.86 -15.69 -24.89
CA THR A 454 9.82 -14.85 -25.51
C THR A 454 10.43 -13.75 -26.36
N LYS A 455 9.68 -13.33 -27.38
CA LYS A 455 9.87 -12.04 -28.05
C LYS A 455 9.25 -10.93 -27.18
N VAL A 456 9.84 -9.74 -27.22
CA VAL A 456 9.32 -8.56 -26.52
C VAL A 456 9.32 -7.35 -27.45
N ASP A 457 8.39 -6.45 -27.21
CA ASP A 457 8.04 -5.40 -28.19
C ASP A 457 8.96 -4.18 -28.13
N ASP A 458 9.54 -3.90 -26.95
CA ASP A 458 10.31 -2.68 -26.73
C ASP A 458 11.46 -2.89 -25.72
N CYS A 459 12.42 -1.96 -25.72
CA CYS A 459 13.63 -2.02 -24.90
C CYS A 459 13.35 -1.92 -23.38
N VAL A 460 12.27 -1.25 -22.97
CA VAL A 460 11.87 -1.16 -21.56
C VAL A 460 11.35 -2.51 -21.09
N THR A 461 10.45 -3.11 -21.86
CA THR A 461 9.92 -4.45 -21.59
C THR A 461 11.05 -5.48 -21.62
N ALA A 462 11.98 -5.37 -22.56
CA ALA A 462 13.15 -6.25 -22.64
C ALA A 462 14.02 -6.18 -21.37
N LEU A 463 14.43 -4.97 -20.98
CA LEU A 463 15.27 -4.78 -19.80
C LEU A 463 14.56 -5.23 -18.52
N ALA A 464 13.27 -4.90 -18.37
CA ALA A 464 12.47 -5.35 -17.24
C ALA A 464 12.35 -6.89 -17.21
N ALA A 465 12.20 -7.54 -18.36
CA ALA A 465 12.09 -9.00 -18.47
C ALA A 465 13.41 -9.70 -18.15
N LEU A 466 14.54 -9.13 -18.58
CA LEU A 466 15.86 -9.62 -18.23
C LEU A 466 16.07 -9.64 -16.71
N ILE A 467 15.83 -8.50 -16.06
CA ILE A 467 15.99 -8.37 -14.60
C ILE A 467 14.99 -9.29 -13.88
N ALA A 468 13.72 -9.30 -14.31
CA ALA A 468 12.72 -10.19 -13.73
C ALA A 468 13.12 -11.65 -13.86
N ALA A 469 13.75 -12.08 -14.96
CA ALA A 469 14.16 -13.46 -15.15
C ALA A 469 15.23 -13.91 -14.14
N PHE A 470 16.22 -13.06 -13.83
CA PHE A 470 17.21 -13.36 -12.78
C PHE A 470 16.53 -13.65 -11.44
N HIS A 471 15.56 -12.81 -11.04
CA HIS A 471 14.88 -12.97 -9.76
C HIS A 471 13.83 -14.08 -9.75
N VAL A 472 13.01 -14.18 -10.79
CA VAL A 472 11.89 -15.12 -10.86
C VAL A 472 12.39 -16.55 -10.98
N PHE A 473 13.44 -16.80 -11.78
CA PHE A 473 14.00 -18.14 -11.92
C PHE A 473 15.15 -18.42 -10.94
N GLY A 474 15.49 -17.48 -10.07
CA GLY A 474 16.52 -17.65 -9.05
C GLY A 474 17.91 -17.92 -9.64
N VAL A 475 18.22 -17.31 -10.78
CA VAL A 475 19.51 -17.48 -11.46
C VAL A 475 20.55 -16.63 -10.76
N GLU A 476 21.69 -17.25 -10.41
CA GLU A 476 22.80 -16.53 -9.81
C GLU A 476 23.43 -15.55 -10.83
N CYS A 477 23.60 -14.30 -10.41
CA CYS A 477 24.23 -13.27 -11.23
C CYS A 477 25.70 -13.61 -11.52
N PRO A 478 26.13 -13.65 -12.78
CA PRO A 478 27.54 -13.79 -13.12
C PRO A 478 28.38 -12.67 -12.51
N ARG A 479 29.56 -12.99 -11.96
CA ARG A 479 30.47 -11.98 -11.38
C ARG A 479 30.85 -10.88 -12.37
N ARG A 480 31.01 -11.26 -13.65
CA ARG A 480 31.34 -10.37 -14.77
C ARG A 480 30.17 -9.50 -15.24
N LEU A 481 29.00 -9.59 -14.60
CA LEU A 481 27.81 -8.77 -14.85
C LEU A 481 27.29 -8.08 -13.57
N SER A 482 28.03 -8.23 -12.47
CA SER A 482 27.52 -7.91 -11.15
C SER A 482 27.28 -6.41 -10.93
N GLN A 483 28.10 -5.53 -11.51
CA GLN A 483 27.99 -4.09 -11.28
C GLN A 483 26.72 -3.52 -11.93
N THR A 484 26.44 -3.94 -13.16
CA THR A 484 25.30 -3.53 -13.96
C THR A 484 23.99 -3.97 -13.32
N LEU A 485 23.90 -5.25 -12.92
CA LEU A 485 22.70 -5.77 -12.27
C LEU A 485 22.53 -5.16 -10.88
N ASN A 486 23.59 -5.00 -10.08
CA ASN A 486 23.49 -4.32 -8.78
C ASN A 486 23.00 -2.88 -8.91
N PHE A 487 23.47 -2.14 -9.93
CA PHE A 487 22.98 -0.78 -10.20
C PHE A 487 21.48 -0.77 -10.52
N LEU A 488 21.03 -1.66 -11.42
CA LEU A 488 19.62 -1.77 -11.79
C LEU A 488 18.75 -2.20 -10.61
N GLU A 489 19.18 -3.20 -9.84
CA GLU A 489 18.49 -3.68 -8.64
C GLU A 489 18.38 -2.57 -7.59
N THR A 490 19.45 -1.81 -7.36
CA THR A 490 19.46 -0.69 -6.40
C THR A 490 18.39 0.36 -6.76
N LEU A 491 18.25 0.68 -8.05
CA LEU A 491 17.25 1.64 -8.53
C LEU A 491 15.82 1.08 -8.55
N ILE A 492 15.67 -0.21 -8.82
CA ILE A 492 14.36 -0.87 -8.85
C ILE A 492 13.81 -1.03 -7.43
N PHE A 493 14.65 -1.45 -6.48
CA PHE A 493 14.26 -1.71 -5.10
C PHE A 493 14.42 -0.51 -4.16
N ASP A 494 14.87 0.64 -4.67
CA ASP A 494 15.15 1.86 -3.88
C ASP A 494 16.10 1.61 -2.68
N ILE A 495 17.05 0.68 -2.83
CA ILE A 495 17.86 0.20 -1.70
C ILE A 495 18.89 1.24 -1.26
N HIS A 496 19.47 2.07 -2.16
CA HIS A 496 20.37 3.21 -1.85
C HIS A 496 20.51 4.19 -3.04
N ARG A 497 21.17 5.35 -2.86
CA ARG A 497 21.51 6.28 -3.97
C ARG A 497 22.51 5.61 -4.93
N PRO A 498 22.31 5.66 -6.26
CA PRO A 498 23.20 5.02 -7.22
C PRO A 498 24.60 5.64 -7.19
N TYR A 499 25.64 4.80 -7.10
CA TYR A 499 27.02 5.21 -7.32
C TYR A 499 27.35 5.06 -8.81
N PHE A 500 27.60 6.18 -9.49
CA PHE A 500 28.17 6.18 -10.82
C PHE A 500 29.70 6.16 -10.69
N PRO A 501 30.41 5.17 -11.26
CA PRO A 501 31.86 5.20 -11.28
C PRO A 501 32.34 6.42 -12.08
N SER A 502 33.10 7.29 -11.43
CA SER A 502 33.71 8.47 -12.07
C SER A 502 34.77 8.05 -13.07
N THR A 503 34.80 8.69 -14.25
CA THR A 503 35.85 8.51 -15.28
C THR A 503 37.27 8.69 -14.76
N LYS A 504 37.46 9.40 -13.63
CA LYS A 504 38.76 9.60 -12.99
C LYS A 504 39.30 8.38 -12.24
N GLU A 505 38.46 7.41 -11.90
CA GLU A 505 38.90 6.17 -11.24
C GLU A 505 39.37 5.09 -12.24
N LYS A 506 38.94 5.17 -13.51
CA LYS A 506 39.39 4.26 -14.58
C LYS A 506 40.89 4.38 -14.89
N ILE A 507 41.51 5.55 -14.69
CA ILE A 507 42.95 5.73 -14.94
C ILE A 507 43.81 5.08 -13.84
N LYS A 508 43.29 4.94 -12.61
CA LYS A 508 44.04 4.29 -11.52
C LYS A 508 43.98 2.77 -11.54
N ALA A 509 42.89 2.17 -12.05
CA ALA A 509 42.74 0.71 -12.10
C ALA A 509 43.54 0.04 -13.23
N ILE A 510 43.86 0.77 -14.31
CA ILE A 510 44.63 0.26 -15.45
C ILE A 510 46.16 0.44 -15.23
N GLY A 511 46.57 1.25 -14.24
CA GLY A 511 47.97 1.65 -14.03
C GLY A 511 48.89 0.71 -13.25
N PHE A 512 48.44 -0.49 -12.85
CA PHE A 512 49.30 -1.45 -12.13
C PHE A 512 49.26 -2.85 -12.76
N GLN A 513 49.75 -2.95 -13.99
CA GLN A 513 50.47 -4.15 -14.41
C GLN A 513 51.95 -3.79 -14.54
N HIS A 514 52.74 -4.14 -13.53
CA HIS A 514 54.19 -4.16 -13.67
C HIS A 514 54.59 -5.25 -14.68
N PRO A 515 55.52 -4.98 -15.61
CA PRO A 515 56.05 -6.02 -16.47
C PRO A 515 56.93 -6.96 -15.64
N VAL A 516 56.56 -8.24 -15.64
CA VAL A 516 57.44 -9.31 -15.17
C VAL A 516 58.61 -9.37 -16.14
N THR A 517 59.81 -9.15 -15.61
CA THR A 517 61.09 -9.37 -16.32
C THR A 517 61.49 -10.82 -16.21
#